data_AF-A0A452J787-F1
#
_entry.id   AF-A0A452J787-F1
#
_cell.length_a   1.000
_cell.length_b   1.000
_cell.length_c   1.000
_cell.angle_alpha   90.00
_cell.angle_beta   90.00
_cell.angle_gamma   90.00
#
_symmetry.space_group_name_H-M   'P 1'
#
loop_
_entity.id
_entity.type
_entity.pdbx_description
1 polymer ?
#
loop_
_entity_poly.entity_id
_entity_poly.type
_entity_poly.pdbx_seq_one_letter_code
_entity_poly.pdbx_strand_id
1 'polypeptide(L)'
;MSRAGCAAAAAELTPSCEWRNVTKVSLGEFLRCFDQPISEEQAWALCFQCCHKMKQLAQGPYPVVIKGLGSILIHSDGAVSFMVYPKSGKNKGTGGLGS
;
A
#
# COMPACT_ATOMS: atom_id res chain seq x y z
N MET A 1 44.32 -9.24 -19.04
CA MET A 1 43.99 -7.82 -19.29
C MET A 1 42.66 -7.54 -18.58
N SER A 2 42.61 -6.47 -17.79
CA SER A 2 41.75 -6.26 -16.62
C SER A 2 40.25 -6.47 -16.80
N ARG A 3 39.63 -7.19 -15.84
CA ARG A 3 38.24 -6.91 -15.43
C ARG A 3 38.29 -5.64 -14.60
N ALA A 4 37.98 -4.50 -15.22
CA ALA A 4 37.75 -3.26 -14.48
C ALA A 4 36.54 -3.49 -13.57
N GLY A 5 36.78 -3.42 -12.25
CA GLY A 5 35.73 -3.41 -11.25
C GLY A 5 34.87 -2.17 -11.45
N CYS A 6 33.57 -2.37 -11.70
CA CYS A 6 32.61 -1.29 -11.62
C CYS A 6 32.18 -1.20 -10.15
N ALA A 7 32.96 -0.45 -9.37
CA ALA A 7 32.47 0.11 -8.12
C ALA A 7 31.53 1.27 -8.50
N ALA A 8 30.30 0.94 -8.89
CA ALA A 8 29.24 1.94 -8.91
C ALA A 8 28.97 2.29 -7.45
N ALA A 9 29.34 3.51 -7.10
CA ALA A 9 29.23 4.09 -5.78
C ALA A 9 27.88 3.73 -5.15
N ALA A 10 27.93 3.17 -3.94
CA ALA A 10 26.83 3.22 -3.01
C ALA A 10 26.59 4.70 -2.68
N ALA A 11 25.90 5.40 -3.59
CA ALA A 11 25.24 6.64 -3.25
C ALA A 11 24.25 6.26 -2.16
N GLU A 12 24.54 6.72 -0.95
CA GLU A 12 23.71 6.54 0.21
C GLU A 12 22.31 7.06 -0.13
N LEU A 13 21.40 6.13 -0.46
CA LEU A 13 19.99 6.39 -0.66
C LEU A 13 19.40 6.65 0.73
N THR A 14 19.70 7.81 1.31
CA THR A 14 18.88 8.32 2.41
C THR A 14 17.56 8.74 1.78
N PRO A 15 16.43 8.05 2.05
CA PRO A 15 15.15 8.64 1.70
C PRO A 15 15.08 9.99 2.42
N SER A 16 14.66 11.06 1.75
CA SER A 16 14.51 12.40 2.35
C SER A 16 13.54 12.43 3.54
N CYS A 17 12.87 11.32 3.82
CA CYS A 17 11.89 11.13 4.87
C CYS A 17 12.51 10.35 6.03
N GLU A 18 12.47 10.89 7.24
CA GLU A 18 12.97 10.21 8.44
C GLU A 18 12.01 9.09 8.87
N TRP A 19 12.30 7.88 8.41
CA TRP A 19 11.50 6.68 8.73
C TRP A 19 11.93 5.92 9.97
N ARG A 20 12.91 6.45 10.71
CA ARG A 20 13.64 5.72 11.77
C ARG A 20 12.77 5.26 12.96
N ASN A 21 11.53 5.75 13.08
CA ASN A 21 10.56 5.34 14.11
C ASN A 21 9.14 5.10 13.56
N VAL A 22 8.99 4.90 12.26
CA VAL A 22 7.67 4.75 11.63
C VAL A 22 7.39 3.26 11.38
N THR A 23 6.39 2.70 12.05
CA THR A 23 6.05 1.26 11.92
C THR A 23 5.28 0.96 10.63
N LYS A 24 4.66 1.98 10.03
CA LYS A 24 3.94 1.88 8.76
C LYS A 24 3.74 3.26 8.13
N VAL A 25 3.65 3.33 6.80
CA VAL A 25 3.19 4.54 6.07
C VAL A 25 2.16 4.18 5.03
N SER A 26 1.53 5.20 4.45
CA SER A 26 0.78 5.01 3.22
C SER A 26 1.67 4.90 1.97
N LEU A 27 1.24 4.10 0.98
CA LEU A 27 1.90 4.00 -0.32
C LEU A 27 1.97 5.37 -1.02
N GLY A 28 0.98 6.23 -0.80
CA GLY A 28 1.01 7.62 -1.30
C GLY A 28 2.16 8.44 -0.72
N GLU A 29 2.41 8.34 0.60
CA GLU A 29 3.56 9.00 1.23
C GLU A 29 4.88 8.36 0.83
N PHE A 30 4.93 7.03 0.79
CA PHE A 30 6.08 6.28 0.32
C PHE A 30 6.51 6.78 -1.05
N LEU A 31 5.62 6.76 -2.06
CA LEU A 31 5.92 7.19 -3.43
C LEU A 31 6.28 8.68 -3.54
N ARG A 32 5.78 9.53 -2.66
CA ARG A 32 6.16 10.96 -2.62
C ARG A 32 7.58 11.19 -2.13
N CYS A 33 8.12 10.28 -1.32
CA CYS A 33 9.47 10.39 -0.76
C CYS A 33 10.56 9.87 -1.72
N PHE A 34 10.19 9.25 -2.86
CA PHE A 34 11.18 8.79 -3.84
C PHE A 34 11.46 9.86 -4.88
N ASP A 35 12.74 10.15 -5.07
CA ASP A 35 13.22 10.98 -6.18
C ASP A 35 13.25 10.21 -7.53
N GLN A 36 12.99 8.90 -7.50
CA GLN A 36 12.98 8.00 -8.66
C GLN A 36 11.72 7.13 -8.66
N PRO A 37 11.24 6.68 -9.83
CA PRO A 37 10.19 5.66 -9.87
C PRO A 37 10.65 4.39 -9.15
N ILE A 38 9.69 3.67 -8.54
CA ILE A 38 9.98 2.38 -7.89
C ILE A 38 10.52 1.38 -8.92
N SER A 39 11.42 0.50 -8.47
CA SER A 39 11.96 -0.55 -9.34
C SER A 39 10.88 -1.55 -9.75
N GLU A 40 11.15 -2.31 -10.81
CA GLU A 40 10.26 -3.38 -11.25
C GLU A 40 10.03 -4.40 -10.12
N GLU A 41 11.09 -4.84 -9.44
CA GLU A 41 11.00 -5.79 -8.32
C GLU A 41 10.16 -5.23 -7.17
N GLN A 42 10.29 -3.93 -6.87
CA GLN A 42 9.48 -3.27 -5.85
C GLN A 42 8.00 -3.22 -6.26
N ALA A 43 7.73 -2.90 -7.52
CA ALA A 43 6.38 -2.92 -8.07
C ALA A 43 5.76 -4.33 -7.99
N TRP A 44 6.52 -5.37 -8.36
CA TRP A 44 6.11 -6.76 -8.22
C TRP A 44 5.82 -7.15 -6.78
N ALA A 45 6.71 -6.82 -5.85
CA ALA A 45 6.53 -7.12 -4.43
C ALA A 45 5.28 -6.44 -3.86
N LEU A 46 5.08 -5.15 -4.17
CA LEU A 46 3.88 -4.41 -3.74
C LEU A 46 2.61 -5.03 -4.33
N CYS A 47 2.60 -5.36 -5.62
CA CYS A 47 1.47 -6.02 -6.28
C CYS A 47 1.15 -7.37 -5.65
N PHE A 48 2.16 -8.21 -5.41
CA PHE A 48 1.98 -9.53 -4.80
C PHE A 48 1.37 -9.41 -3.40
N GLN A 49 1.96 -8.57 -2.54
CA GLN A 49 1.49 -8.39 -1.16
C GLN A 49 0.07 -7.80 -1.12
N CYS A 50 -0.23 -6.84 -1.99
CA CYS A 50 -1.58 -6.28 -2.11
C CYS A 50 -2.60 -7.35 -2.50
N CYS A 51 -2.33 -8.13 -3.55
CA CYS A 51 -3.21 -9.19 -4.02
C CYS A 51 -3.43 -10.27 -2.96
N HIS A 52 -2.35 -10.70 -2.28
CA HIS A 52 -2.44 -11.67 -1.21
C HIS A 52 -3.33 -11.16 -0.07
N LYS A 53 -3.19 -9.89 0.33
CA LYS A 53 -4.00 -9.31 1.40
C LYS A 53 -5.45 -9.08 0.97
N MET A 54 -5.70 -8.65 -0.26
CA MET A 54 -7.06 -8.53 -0.81
C MET A 54 -7.77 -9.88 -0.87
N LYS A 55 -7.08 -10.96 -1.22
CA LYS A 55 -7.63 -12.33 -1.20
C LYS A 55 -8.09 -12.73 0.20
N GLN A 56 -7.35 -12.38 1.25
CA GLN A 56 -7.78 -12.64 2.64
C GLN A 56 -9.02 -11.83 3.01
N LEU A 57 -9.08 -10.56 2.61
CA LEU A 57 -10.23 -9.69 2.89
C LEU A 57 -11.49 -10.11 2.13
N ALA A 58 -11.34 -10.65 0.92
CA ALA A 58 -12.44 -11.15 0.10
C ALA A 58 -13.13 -12.38 0.70
N GLN A 59 -12.48 -13.10 1.63
CA GLN A 59 -13.08 -14.21 2.38
C GLN A 59 -13.92 -13.71 3.57
N GLY A 60 -13.88 -12.41 3.88
CA GLY A 60 -14.63 -11.80 4.96
C GLY A 60 -16.11 -11.55 4.63
N PRO A 61 -16.95 -11.32 5.65
CA PRO A 61 -18.40 -11.19 5.48
C PRO A 61 -18.87 -9.88 4.82
N TYR A 62 -17.98 -8.91 4.57
CA TYR A 62 -18.35 -7.59 4.09
C TYR A 62 -17.52 -7.12 2.89
N PRO A 63 -18.14 -6.45 1.90
CA PRO A 63 -17.42 -5.87 0.77
C PRO A 63 -16.54 -4.71 1.26
N VAL A 64 -15.24 -4.83 0.99
CA VAL A 64 -14.21 -3.85 1.32
C VAL A 64 -13.94 -2.95 0.12
N VAL A 65 -13.93 -1.62 0.34
CA VAL A 65 -13.54 -0.65 -0.68
C VAL A 65 -12.24 0.04 -0.28
N ILE A 66 -11.27 0.03 -1.19
CA ILE A 66 -9.97 0.71 -1.07
C ILE A 66 -10.05 2.00 -1.88
N LYS A 67 -9.82 3.17 -1.26
CA LYS A 67 -10.06 4.50 -1.87
C LYS A 67 -8.83 5.13 -2.54
N GLY A 68 -7.78 4.36 -2.79
CA GLY A 68 -6.57 4.81 -3.48
C GLY A 68 -5.28 4.59 -2.68
N LEU A 69 -4.18 5.18 -3.14
CA LEU A 69 -2.82 4.94 -2.62
C LEU A 69 -2.64 5.32 -1.14
N GLY A 70 -3.36 6.35 -0.68
CA GLY A 70 -3.37 6.71 0.75
C GLY A 70 -4.00 5.65 1.65
N SER A 71 -4.80 4.73 1.10
CA SER A 71 -5.44 3.64 1.84
C SER A 71 -4.60 2.36 1.92
N ILE A 72 -3.46 2.30 1.23
CA ILE A 72 -2.56 1.15 1.23
C ILE A 72 -1.42 1.46 2.20
N LEU A 73 -1.25 0.66 3.24
CA LEU A 73 -0.23 0.87 4.26
C LEU A 73 0.88 -0.18 4.13
N ILE A 74 2.12 0.27 3.99
CA ILE A 74 3.34 -0.54 3.98
C ILE A 74 3.91 -0.54 5.38
N HIS A 75 4.09 -1.71 5.98
CA HIS A 75 4.69 -1.88 7.30
C HIS A 75 6.20 -2.02 7.20
N SER A 76 6.89 -1.72 8.30
CA SER A 76 8.35 -1.84 8.38
C SER A 76 8.88 -3.27 8.19
N ASP A 77 8.03 -4.28 8.40
CA ASP A 77 8.32 -5.71 8.16
C ASP A 77 8.05 -6.15 6.70
N GLY A 78 7.62 -5.23 5.83
CA GLY A 78 7.28 -5.52 4.43
C GLY A 78 5.86 -6.07 4.22
N ALA A 79 5.04 -6.17 5.26
CA ALA A 79 3.63 -6.49 5.13
C ALA A 79 2.82 -5.32 4.56
N VAL A 80 1.68 -5.64 3.94
CA VAL A 80 0.72 -4.66 3.44
C VAL A 80 -0.61 -4.80 4.18
N SER A 81 -1.20 -3.67 4.54
CA SER A 81 -2.56 -3.60 5.07
C SER A 81 -3.36 -2.49 4.38
N PHE A 82 -4.69 -2.54 4.49
CA PHE A 82 -5.56 -1.56 3.87
C PHE A 82 -6.40 -0.83 4.90
N MET A 83 -6.56 0.47 4.74
CA MET A 83 -7.65 1.20 5.37
C MET A 83 -8.95 0.83 4.67
N VAL A 84 -9.79 0.10 5.39
CA VAL A 84 -11.07 -0.42 4.89
C VAL A 84 -12.19 0.50 5.34
N TYR A 85 -13.01 0.94 4.37
CA TYR A 85 -14.24 1.67 4.66
C TYR A 85 -15.42 0.73 4.47
N PRO A 86 -16.21 0.46 5.53
CA PRO A 86 -17.46 -0.27 5.38
C PRO A 86 -18.36 0.50 4.41
N LYS A 87 -18.99 -0.20 3.47
CA LYS A 87 -19.97 0.43 2.58
C LYS A 87 -21.15 0.88 3.45
N SER A 88 -21.33 2.18 3.62
CA SER A 88 -22.50 2.75 4.31
C SER A 88 -23.76 2.25 3.64
N GLY A 89 -24.51 1.37 4.31
CA GLY A 89 -25.79 0.89 3.82
C GLY A 89 -26.74 2.07 3.70
N LYS A 90 -27.12 2.45 2.48
CA LYS A 90 -28.30 3.30 2.29
C LYS A 90 -29.50 2.46 2.72
N ASN A 91 -29.99 2.66 3.94
CA ASN A 91 -31.30 2.18 4.34
C ASN A 91 -32.30 2.80 3.37
N LYS A 92 -32.86 1.97 2.47
CA LYS A 92 -34.04 2.38 1.70
C LYS A 92 -35.17 2.50 2.72
N GLY A 93 -35.61 3.74 2.95
CA GLY A 93 -36.67 4.07 3.90
C GLY A 93 -37.87 3.15 3.69
N THR A 94 -38.33 2.58 4.79
CA THR A 94 -39.61 1.89 4.91
C THR A 94 -40.70 2.86 4.46
N GLY A 95 -41.23 2.64 3.25
CA GLY A 95 -42.51 3.21 2.86
C GLY A 95 -43.59 2.56 3.72
N GLY A 96 -44.06 3.28 4.73
CA GLY A 96 -45.30 2.95 5.39
C GLY A 96 -46.44 3.01 4.38
N LEU A 97 -47.24 1.96 4.33
CA LEU A 97 -48.60 2.06 3.84
C LEU A 97 -49.49 1.44 4.91
N GLY A 98 -49.97 2.32 5.80
CA GLY A 98 -51.18 2.05 6.52
C GLY A 98 -52.35 2.13 5.55
N SER A 99 -53.18 1.10 5.56
CA SER A 99 -54.64 1.13 5.44
C SER A 99 -55.15 -0.26 5.79
#